data_AF-A0A969D159-F1
#
_entry.id   AF-A0A969D159-F1
#
_cell.length_a   1.000
_cell.length_b   1.000
_cell.length_c   1.000
_cell.angle_alpha   90.00
_cell.angle_beta   90.00
_cell.angle_gamma   90.00
#
_symmetry.space_group_name_H-M   'P 1'
#
loop_
_entity.id
_entity.type
_entity.pdbx_description
1 polymer ?
#
loop_
_entity_poly.entity_id
_entity_poly.type
_entity_poly.pdbx_seq_one_letter_code
_entity_poly.pdbx_strand_id
1 'polypeptide(L)'
;MLQARRREDSPGDGFDDQVLAAALLAEVSAIRDAALEQYDWTASLSPDRPIPGSHYGLLNLPGATVFAANADRLGALRADLATRLVRFYAMHAGVTHLLQQAATVPCDMVRASLHGLARSADEALAAK
;
A
#
# COMPACT_ATOMS: atom_id res chain seq x y z
N MET A 1 -14.19 30.02 34.84
CA MET A 1 -12.94 30.38 34.15
C MET A 1 -12.53 29.19 33.30
N LEU A 2 -12.63 29.33 31.97
CA LEU A 2 -12.34 28.29 31.00
C LEU A 2 -10.81 28.19 30.84
N GLN A 3 -10.21 27.04 31.17
CA GLN A 3 -8.80 26.78 30.91
C GLN A 3 -8.58 26.66 29.40
N ALA A 4 -7.96 27.68 28.82
CA ALA A 4 -7.42 27.61 27.48
C ALA A 4 -6.24 26.64 27.48
N ARG A 5 -6.44 25.44 26.93
CA ARG A 5 -5.35 24.54 26.53
C ARG A 5 -4.56 25.25 25.44
N ARG A 6 -3.45 25.88 25.84
CA ARG A 6 -2.38 26.30 24.96
C ARG A 6 -1.79 25.01 24.37
N ARG A 7 -2.21 24.64 23.15
CA ARG A 7 -1.44 23.72 22.31
C ARG A 7 -0.13 24.45 22.04
N GLU A 8 0.93 23.98 22.66
CA GLU A 8 2.29 24.35 22.30
C GLU A 8 2.51 23.81 20.89
N ASP A 9 2.56 24.70 19.91
CA ASP A 9 3.17 24.41 18.60
C ASP A 9 4.65 24.16 18.86
N SER A 10 5.01 22.89 19.09
CA SER A 10 6.39 22.45 19.11
C SER A 10 6.96 22.61 17.70
N PRO A 11 8.00 23.42 17.48
CA PRO A 11 8.58 23.64 16.14
C PRO A 11 9.27 22.41 15.53
N GLY A 12 9.24 21.25 16.22
CA GLY A 12 9.80 19.98 15.77
C GLY A 12 8.79 19.00 15.14
N ASP A 13 7.49 19.12 15.43
CA ASP A 13 6.48 18.12 15.00
C ASP A 13 6.31 18.10 13.47
N GLY A 14 6.36 19.27 12.83
CA GLY A 14 6.14 19.37 11.38
C GLY A 14 7.25 18.73 10.52
N PHE A 15 8.46 18.56 11.06
CA PHE A 15 9.55 17.85 10.37
C PHE A 15 9.37 16.34 10.51
N ASP A 16 9.03 15.86 11.71
CA ASP A 16 8.78 14.44 11.97
C ASP A 16 7.57 13.93 11.17
N ASP A 17 6.54 14.75 10.98
CA ASP A 17 5.37 14.42 10.16
C ASP A 17 5.73 14.33 8.66
N GLN A 18 6.62 15.19 8.17
CA GLN A 18 7.12 15.13 6.79
C GLN A 18 7.99 13.90 6.56
N VAL A 19 8.85 13.55 7.54
CA VAL A 19 9.65 12.33 7.51
C VAL A 19 8.76 11.09 7.52
N LEU A 20 7.73 11.07 8.36
CA LEU A 20 6.74 9.99 8.39
C LEU A 20 6.00 9.87 7.06
N ALA A 21 5.51 10.98 6.50
CA ALA A 21 4.85 10.99 5.20
C ALA A 21 5.77 10.44 4.11
N ALA A 22 7.03 10.90 4.06
CA ALA A 22 8.01 10.44 3.09
C ALA A 22 8.29 8.93 3.23
N ALA A 23 8.44 8.43 4.45
CA ALA A 23 8.66 7.01 4.71
C ALA A 23 7.47 6.14 4.28
N LEU A 24 6.24 6.59 4.56
CA LEU A 24 5.02 5.91 4.13
C LEU A 24 4.88 5.90 2.61
N LEU A 25 5.17 7.03 1.94
CA LEU A 25 5.14 7.11 0.48
C LEU A 25 6.24 6.28 -0.19
N ALA A 26 7.41 6.16 0.44
CA ALA A 26 8.46 5.26 -0.03
C ALA A 26 8.04 3.79 0.05
N GLU A 27 7.38 3.37 1.15
CA GLU A 27 6.81 2.03 1.27
C GLU A 27 5.71 1.77 0.22
N VAL A 28 4.82 2.75 -0.02
CA VAL A 28 3.82 2.69 -1.10
C VAL A 28 4.48 2.48 -2.47
N SER A 29 5.56 3.21 -2.76
CA SER A 29 6.31 3.07 -4.02
C SER A 29 6.90 1.67 -4.18
N ALA A 30 7.53 1.14 -3.12
CA ALA A 30 8.11 -0.20 -3.17
C ALA A 30 7.05 -1.29 -3.43
N ILE A 31 5.87 -1.17 -2.81
CA ILE A 31 4.75 -2.09 -3.04
C ILE A 31 4.21 -1.95 -4.47
N ARG A 32 4.08 -0.72 -4.98
CA ARG A 32 3.64 -0.48 -6.37
C ARG A 32 4.57 -1.16 -7.36
N ASP A 33 5.87 -0.96 -7.21
CA ASP A 33 6.87 -1.44 -8.17
C ASP A 33 6.87 -2.99 -8.17
N ALA A 34 6.76 -3.62 -7.00
CA ALA A 34 6.60 -5.08 -6.89
C ALA A 34 5.28 -5.59 -7.51
N ALA A 35 4.18 -4.84 -7.34
CA ALA A 35 2.90 -5.21 -7.94
C ALA A 35 2.94 -5.14 -9.48
N LEU A 36 3.60 -4.12 -10.04
CA LEU A 36 3.79 -3.97 -11.48
C LEU A 36 4.70 -5.08 -12.04
N GLU A 37 5.81 -5.41 -11.37
CA GLU A 37 6.70 -6.50 -11.77
C GLU A 37 5.93 -7.84 -11.87
N GLN A 38 5.09 -8.14 -10.87
CA GLN A 38 4.28 -9.35 -10.87
C GLN A 38 3.15 -9.33 -11.91
N TYR A 39 2.54 -8.16 -12.14
CA TYR A 39 1.55 -7.96 -13.20
C TYR A 39 2.12 -8.19 -14.60
N ASP A 40 3.35 -7.72 -14.84
CA ASP A 40 4.05 -7.90 -16.11
C ASP A 40 4.48 -9.36 -16.29
N TRP A 41 5.00 -9.99 -15.24
CA TRP A 41 5.37 -11.41 -15.27
C TRP A 41 4.18 -12.34 -15.60
N THR A 42 3.02 -12.06 -14.99
CA THR A 42 1.78 -12.81 -15.25
C THR A 42 1.25 -12.64 -16.69
N ALA A 43 1.80 -11.72 -17.49
CA ALA A 43 1.46 -11.57 -18.91
C ALA A 43 1.75 -12.80 -19.77
N SER A 44 2.71 -13.62 -19.34
CA SER A 44 3.10 -14.84 -20.03
C SER A 44 2.16 -16.03 -19.75
N LEU A 45 1.22 -15.89 -18.81
CA LEU A 45 0.34 -16.98 -18.36
C LEU A 45 -1.04 -16.93 -19.01
N SER A 46 -1.71 -18.08 -19.05
CA SER A 46 -3.10 -18.17 -19.51
C SER A 46 -4.05 -17.46 -18.51
N PRO A 47 -4.90 -16.53 -18.97
CA PRO A 47 -5.74 -15.71 -18.09
C PRO A 47 -6.83 -16.52 -17.36
N ASP A 48 -7.38 -17.53 -18.01
CA ASP A 48 -8.53 -18.31 -17.52
C ASP A 48 -8.15 -19.44 -16.57
N ARG A 49 -6.86 -19.66 -16.34
CA ARG A 49 -6.35 -20.73 -15.48
C ARG A 49 -5.70 -20.17 -14.23
N PRO A 50 -5.72 -20.90 -13.11
CA PRO A 50 -4.91 -20.54 -11.96
C PRO A 50 -3.42 -20.50 -12.27
N ILE A 51 -2.67 -19.73 -11.48
CA ILE A 51 -1.23 -19.64 -11.63
C ILE A 51 -0.62 -21.02 -11.29
N PRO A 52 0.29 -21.58 -12.11
CA PRO A 52 0.88 -22.87 -11.82
C PRO A 52 1.71 -22.82 -10.53
N GLY A 53 1.59 -23.83 -9.68
CA GLY A 53 2.21 -23.82 -8.35
C GLY A 53 3.74 -23.73 -8.31
N SER A 54 4.41 -24.09 -9.41
CA SER A 54 5.84 -23.84 -9.59
C SER A 54 6.23 -22.37 -9.51
N HIS A 55 5.27 -21.44 -9.62
CA HIS A 55 5.50 -20.00 -9.64
C HIS A 55 5.00 -19.26 -8.40
N TYR A 56 4.43 -19.95 -7.39
CA TYR A 56 3.92 -19.27 -6.19
C TYR A 56 5.02 -18.55 -5.39
N GLY A 57 6.26 -19.02 -5.44
CA GLY A 57 7.39 -18.33 -4.80
C GLY A 57 7.69 -16.95 -5.41
N LEU A 58 7.16 -16.64 -6.59
CA LEU A 58 7.32 -15.35 -7.28
C LEU A 58 6.19 -14.37 -6.93
N LEU A 59 5.14 -14.83 -6.26
CA LEU A 59 3.99 -14.02 -5.86
C LEU A 59 4.13 -13.61 -4.40
N ASN A 60 4.79 -12.47 -4.16
CA ASN A 60 4.86 -11.91 -2.82
C ASN A 60 4.98 -10.40 -2.85
N LEU A 61 4.11 -9.71 -2.13
CA LEU A 61 4.21 -8.26 -2.00
C LEU A 61 5.09 -7.89 -0.79
N PRO A 62 5.82 -6.77 -0.84
CA PRO A 62 6.51 -6.22 0.33
C PRO A 62 5.52 -5.98 1.48
N GLY A 63 5.98 -6.18 2.72
CA GLY A 63 5.14 -5.93 3.90
C GLY A 63 4.88 -4.44 4.12
N ALA A 64 3.74 -4.12 4.73
CA ALA A 64 3.36 -2.77 5.16
C ALA A 64 3.96 -2.42 6.54
N THR A 65 5.28 -2.52 6.65
CA THR A 65 6.02 -2.42 7.93
C THR A 65 6.02 -1.02 8.52
N VAL A 66 6.27 0.01 7.71
CA VAL A 66 6.29 1.42 8.11
C VAL A 66 4.88 1.86 8.51
N PHE A 67 3.87 1.47 7.72
CA PHE A 67 2.48 1.71 8.06
C PHE A 67 2.08 1.05 9.37
N ALA A 68 2.35 -0.24 9.55
CA ALA A 68 1.99 -0.96 10.78
C ALA A 68 2.67 -0.36 12.02
N ALA A 69 3.93 0.07 11.90
CA ALA A 69 4.70 0.66 12.99
C ALA A 69 4.26 2.09 13.37
N ASN A 70 3.52 2.79 12.50
CA ASN A 70 3.15 4.21 12.69
C ASN A 70 1.63 4.46 12.49
N ALA A 71 0.80 3.42 12.56
CA ALA A 71 -0.63 3.53 12.28
C ALA A 71 -1.35 4.50 13.25
N ASP A 72 -0.88 4.58 14.50
CA ASP A 72 -1.34 5.52 15.52
C ASP A 72 -1.04 6.99 15.20
N ARG A 73 -0.01 7.23 14.38
CA ARG A 73 0.47 8.58 14.02
C ARG A 73 -0.15 9.13 12.74
N LEU A 74 -1.01 8.37 12.06
CA LEU A 74 -1.68 8.83 10.83
C LEU A 74 -2.52 10.09 11.03
N GLY A 75 -3.02 10.33 12.25
CA GLY A 75 -3.77 11.53 12.60
C GLY A 75 -2.95 12.83 12.55
N ALA A 76 -1.62 12.75 12.52
CA ALA A 76 -0.74 13.91 12.36
C ALA A 76 -0.58 14.32 10.88
N LEU A 77 -0.88 13.42 9.94
CA LEU A 77 -0.79 13.70 8.51
C LEU A 77 -1.97 14.55 8.03
N ARG A 78 -1.82 15.16 6.85
CA ARG A 78 -2.94 15.77 6.13
C ARG A 78 -4.05 14.74 5.91
N ALA A 79 -5.29 15.11 6.24
CA ALA A 79 -6.44 14.20 6.21
C ALA A 79 -6.63 13.47 4.85
N ASP A 80 -6.41 14.16 3.73
CA ASP A 80 -6.49 13.56 2.39
C ASP A 80 -5.42 12.46 2.20
N LEU A 81 -4.16 12.77 2.55
CA LEU A 81 -3.07 11.78 2.50
C LEU A 81 -3.35 10.59 3.41
N ALA A 82 -3.76 10.82 4.65
CA ALA A 82 -4.10 9.75 5.60
C ALA A 82 -5.21 8.83 5.04
N THR A 83 -6.25 9.41 4.45
CA THR A 83 -7.36 8.64 3.85
C THR A 83 -6.89 7.78 2.68
N ARG A 84 -6.04 8.34 1.80
CA ARG A 84 -5.48 7.60 0.66
C ARG A 84 -4.56 6.47 1.11
N LEU A 85 -3.71 6.71 2.11
CA LEU A 85 -2.84 5.69 2.69
C LEU A 85 -3.65 4.55 3.32
N VAL A 86 -4.67 4.85 4.13
CA VAL A 86 -5.53 3.81 4.71
C VAL A 86 -6.22 2.98 3.63
N ARG A 87 -6.76 3.62 2.59
CA ARG A 87 -7.39 2.93 1.46
C ARG A 87 -6.39 2.04 0.71
N PHE A 88 -5.19 2.56 0.45
CA PHE A 88 -4.12 1.81 -0.20
C PHE A 88 -3.72 0.57 0.62
N TYR A 89 -3.43 0.72 1.92
CA TYR A 89 -2.99 -0.40 2.76
C TYR A 89 -4.10 -1.43 3.01
N ALA A 90 -5.37 -1.02 3.01
CA ALA A 90 -6.50 -1.94 3.01
C ALA A 90 -6.57 -2.77 1.71
N MET A 91 -6.37 -2.13 0.56
CA MET A 91 -6.31 -2.82 -0.73
C MET A 91 -5.10 -3.76 -0.79
N HIS A 92 -3.92 -3.31 -0.35
CA HIS A 92 -2.71 -4.12 -0.24
C HIS A 92 -2.97 -5.40 0.56
N ALA A 93 -3.56 -5.30 1.76
CA ALA A 93 -3.89 -6.47 2.56
C ALA A 93 -4.84 -7.45 1.85
N GLY A 94 -5.85 -6.94 1.15
CA GLY A 94 -6.76 -7.76 0.34
C GLY A 94 -6.05 -8.48 -0.81
N VAL A 95 -5.15 -7.80 -1.51
CA VAL A 95 -4.36 -8.38 -2.61
C VAL A 95 -3.38 -9.42 -2.07
N THR A 96 -2.68 -9.16 -0.97
CA THR A 96 -1.83 -10.15 -0.30
C THR A 96 -2.61 -11.42 0.04
N HIS A 97 -3.83 -11.27 0.57
CA HIS A 97 -4.70 -12.42 0.84
C HIS A 97 -5.09 -13.18 -0.42
N LEU A 98 -5.43 -12.48 -1.50
CA LEU A 98 -5.74 -13.09 -2.80
C LEU A 98 -4.54 -13.85 -3.38
N LEU A 99 -3.32 -13.31 -3.27
CA LEU A 99 -2.10 -13.98 -3.75
C LEU A 99 -1.85 -15.31 -3.01
N GLN A 100 -2.20 -15.41 -1.73
CA GLN A 100 -2.15 -16.68 -0.98
C GLN A 100 -3.14 -17.72 -1.53
N GLN A 101 -4.16 -17.29 -2.28
CA GLN A 101 -5.18 -18.11 -2.92
C GLN A 101 -4.96 -18.24 -4.44
N ALA A 102 -3.79 -17.86 -4.97
CA ALA A 102 -3.48 -17.88 -6.40
C ALA A 102 -3.65 -19.26 -7.08
N ALA A 103 -3.66 -20.33 -6.30
CA ALA A 103 -3.92 -21.70 -6.77
C ALA A 103 -5.37 -21.97 -7.15
N THR A 104 -6.31 -21.19 -6.61
CA THR A 104 -7.74 -21.44 -6.73
C THR A 104 -8.49 -20.36 -7.52
N VAL A 105 -7.81 -19.29 -7.90
CA VAL A 105 -8.40 -18.17 -8.65
C VAL A 105 -7.79 -18.06 -10.05
N PRO A 106 -8.54 -17.60 -11.06
CA PRO A 106 -8.00 -17.35 -12.39
C PRO A 106 -6.87 -16.32 -12.36
N CYS A 107 -5.86 -16.50 -13.24
CA CYS A 107 -4.74 -15.57 -13.38
C CYS A 107 -5.23 -14.14 -13.68
N ASP A 108 -6.27 -13.96 -14.49
CA ASP A 108 -6.81 -12.63 -14.80
C ASP A 108 -7.29 -11.87 -13.56
N MET A 109 -7.86 -12.56 -12.57
CA MET A 109 -8.26 -11.96 -11.29
C MET A 109 -7.04 -11.47 -10.49
N VAL A 110 -5.95 -12.23 -10.50
CA VAL A 110 -4.68 -11.84 -9.88
C VAL A 110 -4.11 -10.60 -10.58
N ARG A 111 -4.12 -10.59 -11.92
CA ARG A 111 -3.64 -9.46 -12.73
C ARG A 111 -4.44 -8.20 -12.49
N ALA A 112 -5.77 -8.29 -12.51
CA ALA A 112 -6.66 -7.18 -12.22
C ALA A 112 -6.41 -6.61 -10.81
N SER A 113 -6.16 -7.49 -9.84
CA SER A 113 -5.88 -7.09 -8.44
C SER A 113 -4.53 -6.38 -8.31
N LEU A 114 -3.46 -6.91 -8.92
CA LEU A 114 -2.13 -6.29 -8.93
C LEU A 114 -2.14 -4.93 -9.64
N HIS A 115 -2.77 -4.84 -10.80
CA HIS A 115 -2.91 -3.58 -11.53
C HIS A 115 -3.77 -2.56 -10.76
N GLY A 116 -4.85 -3.01 -10.13
CA GLY A 116 -5.69 -2.19 -9.26
C GLY A 116 -4.91 -1.62 -8.08
N LEU A 117 -4.05 -2.43 -7.46
CA LEU A 117 -3.16 -2.02 -6.37
C LEU A 117 -2.15 -0.97 -6.84
N ALA A 118 -1.50 -1.19 -7.99
CA ALA A 118 -0.55 -0.23 -8.55
C ALA A 118 -1.21 1.13 -8.81
N ARG A 119 -2.42 1.14 -9.40
CA ARG A 119 -3.20 2.37 -9.60
C ARG A 119 -3.57 3.06 -8.29
N SER A 120 -3.94 2.30 -7.25
CA SER A 120 -4.22 2.88 -5.93
C SER A 120 -2.95 3.47 -5.29
N ALA A 121 -1.78 2.91 -5.57
CA ALA A 121 -0.51 3.47 -5.12
C ALA A 121 -0.23 4.82 -5.79
N ASP A 122 -0.47 4.93 -7.10
CA ASP A 122 -0.29 6.18 -7.83
C ASP A 122 -1.24 7.28 -7.31
N GLU A 123 -2.48 6.94 -6.93
CA GLU A 123 -3.41 7.86 -6.27
C GLU A 123 -2.85 8.41 -4.94
N ALA A 124 -2.19 7.56 -4.14
CA ALA A 124 -1.56 7.94 -2.89
C ALA A 124 -0.29 8.78 -3.10
N LEU A 125 0.54 8.43 -4.09
CA LEU A 125 1.77 9.15 -4.44
C LEU A 125 1.52 10.51 -5.10
N ALA A 126 0.37 10.69 -5.75
CA ALA A 126 -0.06 11.97 -6.31
C ALA A 126 -0.53 12.98 -5.25
N ALA A 127 -0.68 12.57 -3.99
CA ALA A 127 -1.05 13.46 -2.90
C ALA A 127 0.12 14.41 -2.57
N LYS A 128 0.09 15.61 -3.15
CA LYS A 128 1.00 16.72 -2.82
C LYS A 128 0.40 17.64 -1.77
#